data_AF-A0A0C4ETZ7-F1
#
_entry.id   AF-A0A0C4ETZ7-F1
#
_cell.length_a   1.000
_cell.length_b   1.000
_cell.length_c   1.000
_cell.angle_alpha   90.00
_cell.angle_beta   90.00
_cell.angle_gamma   90.00
#
_symmetry.space_group_name_H-M   'P 1'
#
loop_
_entity.id
_entity.type
_entity.pdbx_description
1 polymer ?
#
loop_
_entity_poly.entity_id
_entity_poly.type
_entity_poly.pdbx_seq_one_letter_code
_entity_poly.pdbx_strand_id
1 'polypeptide(L)'
;MAAQLWTASANNAVLHSALDFLPSSTQRIVNILRIEQPYFVRCVLNLPLFFAQTVHAETAVPKWLITGSTDKDIRIYDAKAIKHQEQAISSSRPLHKPAPSATLKTVSNGWFGALKAHWHEVNCLRIWIDSQTHKPWLVSSGLDGTLRKWELTTLQRRFAPHIGTHSIPIHAEPASHTKKNPSSS
;
A
#
# COMPACT_ATOMS: atom_id res chain seq x y z
N MET A 1 -8.10 25.87 0.24
CA MET A 1 -7.52 24.58 -0.22
C MET A 1 -7.15 23.76 0.99
N ALA A 2 -7.21 22.43 0.93
CA ALA A 2 -6.73 21.54 1.98
C ALA A 2 -5.58 20.70 1.44
N ALA A 3 -4.44 20.70 2.13
CA ALA A 3 -3.31 19.86 1.77
C ALA A 3 -3.42 18.49 2.47
N GLN A 4 -2.80 17.46 1.89
CA GLN A 4 -2.76 16.12 2.46
C GLN A 4 -1.32 15.80 2.86
N LEU A 5 -1.15 15.28 4.06
CA LEU A 5 0.15 14.99 4.65
C LEU A 5 0.23 13.53 5.07
N TRP A 6 1.34 12.88 4.72
CA TRP A 6 1.68 11.54 5.19
C TRP A 6 2.90 11.63 6.10
N THR A 7 2.80 11.14 7.32
CA THR A 7 3.91 11.13 8.29
C THR A 7 4.14 9.73 8.84
N ALA A 8 5.42 9.38 9.03
CA ALA A 8 5.78 8.26 9.87
C ALA A 8 5.75 8.70 11.34
N SER A 9 5.20 7.86 12.22
CA SER A 9 5.10 8.12 13.65
C SER A 9 5.97 7.15 14.43
N ALA A 10 6.52 7.62 15.56
CA ALA A 10 7.29 6.80 16.49
C ALA A 10 6.46 5.66 17.11
N ASN A 11 5.13 5.74 17.08
CA ASN A 11 4.24 4.72 17.63
C ASN A 11 3.84 3.64 16.61
N ASN A 12 4.78 3.20 15.77
CA ASN A 12 4.58 2.15 14.77
C ASN A 12 3.39 2.43 13.83
N ALA A 13 3.29 3.65 13.31
CA ALA A 13 2.22 3.97 12.38
C ALA A 13 2.65 4.95 11.30
N VAL A 14 1.89 4.93 10.22
CA VAL A 14 1.85 6.01 9.24
C VAL A 14 0.52 6.73 9.38
N LEU A 15 0.57 8.05 9.51
CA LEU A 15 -0.61 8.89 9.65
C LEU A 15 -0.88 9.61 8.32
N HIS A 16 -2.16 9.67 7.96
CA HIS A 16 -2.67 10.54 6.91
C HIS A 16 -3.46 11.66 7.55
N SER A 17 -3.05 12.90 7.28
CA SER A 17 -3.67 14.09 7.87
C SER A 17 -4.14 15.05 6.79
N ALA A 18 -5.29 15.67 6.99
CA ALA A 18 -5.64 16.90 6.28
C ALA A 18 -5.03 18.09 7.01
N LEU A 19 -4.48 19.01 6.22
CA LEU A 19 -4.03 20.32 6.64
C LEU A 19 -5.01 21.35 6.06
N ASP A 20 -5.83 21.91 6.93
CA ASP A 20 -6.78 22.95 6.58
C ASP A 20 -6.15 24.33 6.82
N PHE A 21 -6.12 25.14 5.77
CA PHE A 21 -5.71 26.54 5.86
C PHE A 21 -6.94 27.39 6.17
N LEU A 22 -7.06 27.82 7.43
CA LEU A 22 -8.15 28.70 7.85
C LEU A 22 -7.85 30.14 7.41
N PRO A 23 -8.89 30.98 7.16
CA PRO A 23 -8.73 32.38 6.76
C PRO A 23 -7.90 33.22 7.74
N SER A 24 -7.83 32.81 9.02
CA SER A 24 -7.11 33.47 10.11
C SER A 24 -5.60 33.17 10.17
N SER A 25 -5.00 32.62 9.10
CA SER A 25 -3.60 32.14 9.06
C SER A 25 -3.29 30.99 10.05
N THR A 26 -4.31 30.49 10.75
CA THR A 26 -4.16 29.37 11.67
C THR A 26 -4.28 28.07 10.88
N GLN A 27 -3.31 27.17 11.06
CA GLN A 27 -3.31 25.86 10.41
C GLN A 27 -3.92 24.83 11.34
N ARG A 28 -4.85 24.03 10.82
CA ARG A 28 -5.40 22.89 11.56
C ARG A 28 -4.95 21.60 10.90
N ILE A 29 -4.26 20.75 11.67
CA ILE A 29 -3.92 19.39 11.25
C ILE A 29 -4.93 18.44 11.88
N VAL A 30 -5.59 17.64 11.05
CA VAL A 30 -6.54 16.62 11.49
C VAL A 30 -6.07 15.26 10.98
N ASN A 31 -5.77 14.34 11.89
CA ASN A 31 -5.47 12.95 11.54
C ASN A 31 -6.76 12.27 11.07
N ILE A 32 -6.78 11.79 9.83
CA ILE A 32 -7.94 11.14 9.22
C ILE A 32 -7.78 9.62 9.28
N LEU A 33 -6.56 9.14 9.05
CA LEU A 33 -6.24 7.72 9.00
C LEU A 33 -4.91 7.43 9.70
N ARG A 34 -4.89 6.31 10.41
CA ARG A 34 -3.73 5.65 11.00
C ARG A 34 -3.54 4.30 10.33
N ILE A 35 -2.39 4.07 9.74
CA ILE A 35 -1.98 2.75 9.24
C ILE A 35 -0.99 2.18 10.25
N GLU A 36 -1.41 1.14 10.96
CA GLU A 36 -0.54 0.45 11.91
C GLU A 36 0.48 -0.41 11.18
N GLN A 37 1.68 -0.38 11.75
CA GLN A 37 2.88 -0.99 11.19
C GLN A 37 3.40 -2.00 12.21
N PRO A 38 3.88 -3.15 11.76
CA PRO A 38 4.42 -4.16 12.67
C PRO A 38 5.74 -3.70 13.34
N TYR A 39 6.44 -2.75 12.73
CA TYR A 39 7.75 -2.26 13.18
C TYR A 39 7.89 -0.75 12.96
N PHE A 40 8.89 -0.12 13.60
CA PHE A 40 9.11 1.32 13.48
C PHE A 40 9.34 1.72 12.02
N VAL A 41 8.60 2.71 11.55
CA VAL A 41 8.76 3.27 10.21
C VAL A 41 9.78 4.41 10.28
N ARG A 42 10.80 4.35 9.44
CA ARG A 42 11.86 5.36 9.37
C ARG A 42 11.65 6.35 8.25
N CYS A 43 11.05 5.90 7.16
CA CYS A 43 10.72 6.76 6.03
C CYS A 43 9.41 6.34 5.38
N VAL A 44 8.70 7.33 4.87
CA VAL A 44 7.48 7.17 4.07
C VAL A 44 7.63 7.93 2.77
N LEU A 45 7.19 7.32 1.68
CA LEU A 45 7.19 7.89 0.34
C LEU A 45 5.78 7.72 -0.24
N ASN A 46 5.07 8.83 -0.36
CA ASN A 46 3.79 8.87 -1.05
C ASN A 46 4.05 9.11 -2.54
N LEU A 47 3.58 8.22 -3.40
CA LEU A 47 3.64 8.34 -4.85
C LEU A 47 2.31 8.84 -5.43
N PRO A 48 2.15 10.16 -5.56
CA PRO A 48 1.38 10.75 -6.63
C PRO A 48 2.29 11.79 -7.28
N LEU A 49 3.31 11.32 -7.99
CA LEU A 49 4.23 12.24 -8.66
C LEU A 49 3.47 12.92 -9.80
N PHE A 50 3.14 14.20 -9.59
CA PHE A 50 2.61 15.13 -10.60
C PHE A 50 3.51 15.31 -11.84
N PHE A 51 4.66 14.62 -11.89
CA PHE A 51 5.63 14.70 -12.98
C PHE A 51 5.39 13.70 -14.13
N ALA A 52 4.37 12.85 -14.04
CA ALA A 52 4.10 11.83 -15.07
C ALA A 52 3.28 12.32 -16.28
N GLN A 53 2.90 13.60 -16.35
CA GLN A 53 2.16 14.13 -17.51
C GLN A 53 3.04 14.43 -18.73
N THR A 54 4.38 14.34 -18.62
CA THR A 54 5.29 14.72 -19.71
C THR A 54 5.99 13.57 -20.42
N VAL A 55 5.60 12.32 -20.20
CA VAL A 55 6.12 11.20 -20.99
C VAL A 55 4.95 10.39 -21.50
N HIS A 56 4.85 10.31 -22.83
CA HIS A 56 3.87 9.58 -23.64
C HIS A 56 2.99 8.58 -22.87
N ALA A 57 1.69 8.83 -22.96
CA ALA A 57 0.61 8.05 -22.35
C ALA A 57 0.80 6.54 -22.55
N GLU A 58 1.17 5.82 -21.48
CA GLU A 58 0.81 4.40 -21.28
C GLU A 58 1.13 3.85 -19.89
N THR A 59 1.89 4.54 -19.03
CA THR A 59 2.17 4.03 -17.67
C THR A 59 1.80 5.04 -16.60
N ALA A 60 0.54 5.03 -16.18
CA ALA A 60 0.10 5.80 -15.01
C ALA A 60 0.93 5.35 -13.79
N VAL A 61 1.67 6.29 -13.18
CA VAL A 61 2.37 6.05 -11.92
C VAL A 61 1.33 5.64 -10.88
N PRO A 62 1.56 4.53 -10.16
CA PRO A 62 0.53 4.00 -9.29
C PRO A 62 0.40 4.91 -8.06
N LYS A 63 -0.82 5.03 -7.53
CA LYS A 63 -1.08 5.77 -6.29
C LYS A 63 -0.66 4.92 -5.10
N TRP A 64 0.64 4.74 -4.94
CA TRP A 64 1.20 3.91 -3.87
C TRP A 64 1.69 4.75 -2.71
N LEU A 65 1.53 4.22 -1.52
CA LEU A 65 2.25 4.64 -0.35
C LEU A 65 3.32 3.58 -0.07
N ILE A 66 4.56 3.99 0.12
CA ILE A 66 5.69 3.10 0.34
C ILE A 66 6.34 3.46 1.67
N THR A 67 6.69 2.47 2.46
CA THR A 67 7.32 2.66 3.77
C THR A 67 8.60 1.86 3.88
N GLY A 68 9.61 2.42 4.54
CA GLY A 68 10.84 1.74 4.92
C GLY A 68 10.89 1.62 6.44
N SER A 69 11.25 0.44 6.93
CA SER A 69 11.12 0.10 8.34
C SER A 69 12.41 -0.49 8.94
N THR A 70 12.40 -0.59 10.27
CA THR A 70 13.50 -1.12 11.07
C THR A 70 13.69 -2.63 10.90
N ASP A 71 12.65 -3.35 10.45
CA ASP A 71 12.74 -4.77 10.11
C ASP A 71 13.37 -5.04 8.74
N LYS A 72 14.03 -4.03 8.15
CA LYS A 72 14.83 -4.11 6.91
C LYS A 72 13.99 -4.23 5.64
N ASP A 73 12.66 -4.20 5.79
CA ASP A 73 11.73 -4.37 4.69
C ASP A 73 11.20 -3.03 4.18
N ILE A 74 10.79 -3.05 2.92
CA ILE A 74 9.96 -2.02 2.30
C ILE A 74 8.55 -2.57 2.12
N ARG A 75 7.52 -1.84 2.59
CA ARG A 75 6.11 -2.22 2.42
C ARG A 75 5.40 -1.26 1.47
N ILE A 76 4.54 -1.81 0.61
CA ILE A 76 3.82 -1.09 -0.45
C ILE A 76 2.31 -1.21 -0.23
N TYR A 77 1.63 -0.08 -0.22
CA TYR A 77 0.20 0.06 0.03
C TYR A 77 -0.49 0.73 -1.15
N ASP A 78 -1.72 0.29 -1.45
CA ASP A 78 -2.55 0.97 -2.46
C ASP A 78 -3.30 2.11 -1.77
N ALA A 79 -2.89 3.35 -2.06
CA ALA A 79 -3.49 4.53 -1.46
C ALA A 79 -4.94 4.73 -1.94
N LYS A 80 -5.35 4.18 -3.11
CA LYS A 80 -6.75 4.22 -3.56
C LYS A 80 -7.61 3.26 -2.73
N ALA A 81 -7.16 2.03 -2.54
CA ALA A 81 -7.89 1.04 -1.73
C ALA A 81 -8.12 1.55 -0.30
N ILE A 82 -7.08 2.16 0.29
CA ILE A 82 -7.15 2.77 1.62
C ILE A 82 -8.20 3.89 1.70
N LYS A 83 -8.31 4.72 0.65
CA LYS A 83 -9.30 5.81 0.54
C LYS A 83 -10.71 5.32 0.21
N HIS A 84 -10.90 4.31 -0.65
CA HIS A 84 -12.25 3.82 -0.95
C HIS A 84 -12.92 3.16 0.25
N GLN A 85 -12.14 2.52 1.11
CA GLN A 85 -12.64 2.02 2.40
C GLN A 85 -13.08 3.18 3.34
N GLU A 86 -12.77 4.45 3.04
CA GLU A 86 -13.31 5.63 3.74
C GLU A 86 -14.75 5.92 3.31
N GLN A 87 -15.02 5.89 1.99
CA GLN A 87 -16.33 6.25 1.42
C GLN A 87 -17.42 5.22 1.69
N ALA A 88 -17.10 3.91 1.61
CA ALA A 88 -18.08 2.84 1.80
C ALA A 88 -18.63 2.75 3.24
N ILE A 89 -17.87 3.20 4.24
CA ILE A 89 -18.29 3.21 5.65
C ILE A 89 -19.17 4.45 5.94
N SER A 90 -18.97 5.53 5.18
CA SER A 90 -19.79 6.74 5.32
C SER A 90 -21.17 6.61 4.68
N SER A 91 -21.32 5.80 3.63
CA SER A 91 -22.59 5.64 2.88
C SER A 91 -23.59 4.68 3.53
N SER A 92 -23.21 3.96 4.58
CA SER A 92 -24.07 2.97 5.25
C SER A 92 -24.79 3.49 6.51
N ARG A 93 -24.67 4.79 6.84
CA ARG A 93 -25.35 5.39 8.00
C ARG A 93 -26.62 6.16 7.57
N PRO A 94 -27.79 5.89 8.18
CA PRO A 94 -28.99 6.68 7.96
C PRO A 94 -28.83 8.14 8.39
N LEU A 95 -29.43 9.03 7.60
CA LEU A 95 -29.39 10.48 7.72
C LEU A 95 -30.22 10.97 8.92
N HIS A 96 -29.76 10.81 10.17
CA HIS A 96 -30.28 11.62 11.30
C HIS A 96 -29.36 11.54 12.53
N LYS A 97 -28.55 12.59 12.72
CA LYS A 97 -28.05 13.21 13.96
C LYS A 97 -26.68 13.88 13.71
N PRO A 98 -26.39 15.07 14.29
CA PRO A 98 -25.11 15.73 14.14
C PRO A 98 -23.99 14.83 14.70
N ALA A 99 -23.01 14.53 13.86
CA ALA A 99 -22.02 13.49 14.12
C ALA A 99 -21.06 13.87 15.28
N PRO A 100 -20.77 12.95 16.21
CA PRO A 100 -19.69 13.13 17.17
C PRO A 100 -18.34 13.07 16.45
N SER A 101 -17.42 13.95 16.85
CA SER A 101 -15.97 14.01 16.58
C SER A 101 -15.43 12.96 15.60
N ALA A 102 -14.90 13.43 14.46
CA ALA A 102 -14.23 12.64 13.42
C ALA A 102 -13.32 11.56 14.05
N THR A 103 -13.82 10.33 14.09
CA THR A 103 -13.12 9.21 14.73
C THR A 103 -11.99 8.79 13.81
N LEU A 104 -10.74 8.88 14.30
CA LEU A 104 -9.55 8.44 13.58
C LEU A 104 -9.71 7.00 13.12
N LYS A 105 -9.71 6.77 11.80
CA LYS A 105 -9.78 5.41 11.25
C LYS A 105 -8.42 4.73 11.40
N THR A 106 -8.42 3.47 11.84
CA THR A 106 -7.20 2.67 11.98
C THR A 106 -7.24 1.48 11.02
N VAL A 107 -6.15 1.24 10.30
CA VAL A 107 -5.96 0.11 9.38
C VAL A 107 -4.68 -0.63 9.77
N SER A 108 -4.80 -1.90 10.10
CA SER A 108 -3.66 -2.80 10.35
C SER A 108 -3.40 -3.68 9.13
N ASN A 109 -2.14 -4.02 8.85
CA ASN A 109 -1.75 -4.99 7.81
C ASN A 109 -2.24 -4.69 6.37
N GLY A 110 -2.40 -3.40 6.03
CA GLY A 110 -2.96 -2.97 4.74
C GLY A 110 -1.98 -2.95 3.55
N TRP A 111 -0.77 -3.51 3.66
CA TRP A 111 0.16 -3.57 2.52
C TRP A 111 -0.16 -4.77 1.62
N PHE A 112 -0.02 -4.59 0.31
CA PHE A 112 -0.23 -5.66 -0.67
C PHE A 112 1.09 -6.22 -1.22
N GLY A 113 2.21 -5.57 -0.93
CA GLY A 113 3.54 -5.99 -1.36
C GLY A 113 4.60 -5.67 -0.31
N ALA A 114 5.64 -6.51 -0.25
CA ALA A 114 6.81 -6.29 0.57
C ALA A 114 8.09 -6.68 -0.19
N LEU A 115 9.16 -5.93 0.03
CA LEU A 115 10.50 -6.21 -0.47
C LEU A 115 11.43 -6.46 0.71
N LYS A 116 12.10 -7.62 0.70
CA LYS A 116 13.29 -7.85 1.52
C LYS A 116 14.42 -6.99 0.97
N ALA A 117 14.52 -5.77 1.48
CA ALA A 117 15.30 -4.73 0.84
C ALA A 117 16.75 -4.77 1.30
N HIS A 118 16.98 -4.66 2.61
CA HIS A 118 18.30 -4.44 3.20
C HIS A 118 18.65 -5.50 4.26
N TRP A 119 19.89 -5.51 4.74
CA TRP A 119 20.31 -6.30 5.90
C TRP A 119 20.18 -5.56 7.23
N HIS A 120 20.06 -4.24 7.16
CA HIS A 120 19.74 -3.36 8.28
C HIS A 120 18.54 -2.47 7.92
N GLU A 121 18.11 -1.64 8.87
CA GLU A 121 16.98 -0.72 8.74
C GLU A 121 17.00 0.09 7.43
N VAL A 122 15.83 0.24 6.80
CA VAL A 122 15.64 1.11 5.63
C VAL A 122 15.37 2.53 6.12
N ASN A 123 16.26 3.48 5.82
CA ASN A 123 16.19 4.82 6.40
C ASN A 123 15.77 5.92 5.41
N CYS A 124 15.83 5.67 4.10
CA CYS A 124 15.35 6.62 3.10
C CYS A 124 14.75 5.90 1.88
N LEU A 125 13.74 6.55 1.28
CA LEU A 125 13.10 6.13 0.03
C LEU A 125 12.95 7.34 -0.88
N ARG A 126 13.30 7.18 -2.16
CA ARG A 126 13.16 8.21 -3.19
C ARG A 126 12.77 7.60 -4.53
N ILE A 127 12.24 8.43 -5.42
CA ILE A 127 12.16 8.10 -6.84
C ILE A 127 13.34 8.75 -7.54
N TRP A 128 14.00 7.95 -8.38
CA TRP A 128 15.01 8.40 -9.32
C TRP A 128 14.48 8.18 -10.73
N ILE A 129 14.55 9.21 -11.57
CA ILE A 129 14.21 9.10 -12.99
C ILE A 129 15.54 9.06 -13.74
N ASP A 130 15.76 7.96 -14.46
CA ASP A 130 16.95 7.80 -15.28
C ASP A 130 16.93 8.82 -16.43
N SER A 131 18.00 9.60 -16.58
CA SER A 131 18.03 10.71 -17.55
C SER A 131 18.14 10.25 -19.01
N GLN A 132 18.58 9.02 -19.25
CA GLN A 132 18.75 8.47 -20.61
C GLN A 132 17.51 7.71 -21.05
N THR A 133 16.95 6.90 -20.14
CA THR A 133 15.81 6.01 -20.43
C THR A 133 14.47 6.58 -20.00
N HIS A 134 14.45 7.68 -19.24
CA HIS A 134 13.26 8.27 -18.62
C HIS A 134 12.46 7.32 -17.72
N LYS A 135 13.06 6.19 -17.32
CA LYS A 135 12.40 5.18 -16.50
C LYS A 135 12.42 5.57 -15.03
N PRO A 136 11.30 5.44 -14.31
CA PRO A 136 11.25 5.65 -12.87
C PRO A 136 11.76 4.42 -12.09
N TRP A 137 12.60 4.68 -11.10
CA TRP A 137 13.15 3.70 -10.18
C TRP A 137 12.80 4.07 -8.75
N LEU A 138 12.35 3.11 -7.97
CA LEU A 138 12.36 3.21 -6.51
C LEU A 138 13.81 3.02 -6.05
N VAL A 139 14.33 3.95 -5.26
CA VAL A 139 15.65 3.87 -4.64
C VAL A 139 15.49 3.90 -3.14
N SER A 140 16.20 3.01 -2.45
CA SER A 140 16.29 2.98 -0.99
C SER A 140 17.73 3.05 -0.52
N SER A 141 17.91 3.61 0.68
CA SER A 141 19.14 3.47 1.46
C SER A 141 18.87 2.67 2.73
N GLY A 142 19.87 1.90 3.15
CA GLY A 142 19.86 1.16 4.40
C GLY A 142 21.04 1.52 5.28
N LEU A 143 20.92 1.26 6.58
CA LEU A 143 22.05 1.35 7.52
C LEU A 143 23.08 0.21 7.33
N ASP A 144 22.85 -0.68 6.37
CA ASP A 144 23.84 -1.66 5.91
C ASP A 144 24.90 -1.05 4.97
N GLY A 145 24.86 0.27 4.76
CA GLY A 145 25.80 0.99 3.91
C GLY A 145 25.51 0.85 2.42
N THR A 146 24.34 0.33 2.03
CA THR A 146 23.99 0.10 0.62
C THR A 146 22.86 0.98 0.12
N LEU A 147 22.90 1.28 -1.19
CA LEU A 147 21.76 1.76 -1.95
C LEU A 147 21.23 0.63 -2.82
N ARG A 148 19.91 0.54 -2.94
CA ARG A 148 19.24 -0.45 -3.79
C ARG A 148 18.20 0.22 -4.66
N LYS A 149 18.01 -0.29 -5.86
CA LYS A 149 17.05 0.25 -6.83
C LYS A 149 16.20 -0.84 -7.46
N TRP A 150 14.94 -0.52 -7.71
CA TRP A 150 13.98 -1.37 -8.41
C TRP A 150 13.24 -0.56 -9.46
N GLU A 151 13.14 -1.08 -10.67
CA GLU A 151 12.36 -0.45 -11.74
C GLU A 151 10.88 -0.47 -11.35
N LEU A 152 10.21 0.68 -11.41
CA LEU A 152 8.85 0.81 -10.89
C LEU A 152 7.85 -0.03 -11.69
N THR A 153 8.02 -0.13 -13.01
CA THR A 153 7.20 -0.97 -13.90
C THR A 153 7.31 -2.46 -13.54
N THR A 154 8.50 -2.92 -13.17
CA THR A 154 8.74 -4.28 -12.69
C THR A 154 8.04 -4.52 -11.35
N LEU A 155 8.08 -3.55 -10.43
CA LEU A 155 7.33 -3.63 -9.17
C LEU A 155 5.81 -3.66 -9.42
N GLN A 156 5.32 -2.84 -10.37
CA GLN A 156 3.90 -2.82 -10.75
C GLN A 156 3.45 -4.17 -11.27
N ARG A 157 4.22 -4.79 -12.16
CA ARG A 157 3.92 -6.11 -12.68
C ARG A 157 3.97 -7.18 -11.59
N ARG A 158 4.98 -7.11 -10.72
CA ARG A 158 5.16 -8.07 -9.62
C ARG A 158 4.01 -8.05 -8.62
N PHE A 159 3.52 -6.87 -8.28
CA PHE A 159 2.50 -6.69 -7.26
C PHE A 159 1.14 -6.27 -7.84
N ALA A 160 0.94 -6.41 -9.16
CA ALA A 160 -0.36 -6.22 -9.76
C ALA A 160 -1.36 -7.18 -9.11
N PRO A 161 -2.56 -6.71 -8.74
CA PRO A 161 -3.60 -7.61 -8.28
C PRO A 161 -3.82 -8.65 -9.38
N HIS A 162 -3.53 -9.92 -9.07
CA HIS A 162 -3.83 -11.00 -9.98
C HIS A 162 -5.34 -11.05 -10.06
N ILE A 163 -5.92 -10.55 -11.15
CA ILE A 163 -7.30 -10.86 -11.50
C ILE A 163 -7.27 -12.35 -11.81
N GLY A 164 -7.58 -13.16 -10.79
CA GLY A 164 -7.60 -14.60 -10.92
C GLY A 164 -8.58 -14.99 -12.02
N THR A 165 -8.06 -15.51 -13.12
CA THR A 165 -8.80 -16.48 -13.92
C THR A 165 -9.06 -17.67 -13.00
N HIS A 166 -10.26 -17.72 -12.42
CA HIS A 166 -10.80 -18.95 -11.84
C HIS A 166 -11.03 -19.94 -12.99
N SER A 167 -9.98 -20.64 -13.41
CA SER A 167 -10.12 -21.88 -14.17
C SER A 167 -10.51 -22.95 -13.15
N ILE A 168 -11.80 -23.23 -13.07
CA ILE A 168 -12.31 -24.41 -12.37
C ILE A 168 -11.67 -25.64 -13.05
N PRO A 169 -10.95 -26.52 -12.34
CA PRO A 169 -10.57 -27.81 -12.90
C PRO A 169 -11.85 -28.64 -13.00
N ILE A 170 -12.38 -28.78 -14.21
CA ILE A 170 -13.34 -29.81 -14.55
C ILE A 170 -12.55 -31.13 -14.65
N HIS A 171 -13.11 -32.19 -14.07
CA HIS A 171 -12.64 -33.57 -14.01
C HIS A 171 -11.67 -33.97 -12.87
N ALA A 172 -12.26 -34.49 -11.79
CA ALA A 172 -11.77 -35.71 -11.16
C ALA A 172 -12.94 -36.69 -11.08
N GLU A 173 -12.83 -37.76 -11.86
CA GLU A 173 -13.74 -38.90 -11.96
C GLU A 173 -13.74 -39.70 -10.64
N PRO A 174 -14.89 -40.14 -10.10
CA PRO A 174 -14.91 -40.94 -8.88
C PRO A 174 -14.48 -42.38 -9.17
N ALA A 175 -13.39 -42.81 -8.54
CA ALA A 175 -12.91 -44.18 -8.56
C ALA A 175 -13.96 -45.17 -8.03
N SER A 176 -14.20 -46.21 -8.81
CA SER A 176 -15.08 -47.34 -8.49
C SER A 176 -14.48 -48.24 -7.41
N HIS A 177 -15.13 -48.30 -6.24
CA HIS A 177 -14.84 -49.32 -5.24
C HIS A 177 -15.73 -50.55 -5.49
N THR A 178 -15.17 -51.57 -6.15
CA THR A 178 -15.76 -52.92 -6.20
C THR A 178 -15.47 -53.65 -4.89
N LYS A 179 -16.53 -53.88 -4.11
CA LYS A 179 -16.51 -54.66 -2.87
C LYS A 179 -16.54 -56.16 -3.25
N LYS A 180 -15.42 -56.88 -3.07
CA LYS A 180 -15.41 -58.36 -3.11
C LYS A 180 -15.94 -58.90 -1.79
N ASN A 181 -17.06 -59.61 -1.83
CA ASN A 181 -17.49 -60.48 -0.72
C ASN A 181 -16.77 -61.84 -0.83
N PRO A 182 -16.31 -62.44 0.28
CA PRO A 182 -15.95 -63.84 0.30
C PRO A 182 -17.20 -64.70 0.55
N SER A 183 -17.33 -65.76 -0.25
CA SER A 183 -18.30 -66.84 -0.07
C SER A 183 -17.87 -67.76 1.07
N SER A 184 -18.78 -68.08 1.98
CA SER A 184 -18.65 -69.22 2.89
C SER A 184 -19.89 -70.12 2.75
N SER A 185 -19.61 -71.36 2.36
CA SER A 185 -20.36 -72.62 2.54
C SER A 185 -21.84 -72.69 2.19
#